data_AF-A0AAN9P6W8-F1
#
_entry.id   AF-A0AAN9P6W8-F1
#
_cell.length_a   1.000
_cell.length_b   1.000
_cell.length_c   1.000
_cell.angle_alpha   90.00
_cell.angle_beta   90.00
_cell.angle_gamma   90.00
#
_symmetry.space_group_name_H-M   'P 1'
#
loop_
_entity.id
_entity.type
_entity.pdbx_description
1 polymer ?
#
loop_
_entity_poly.entity_id
_entity_poly.type
_entity_poly.pdbx_seq_one_letter_code
_entity_poly.pdbx_strand_id
1 'polypeptide(L)'
;MRCENYAASWRVTINWLGFPVSLLIWGEMDYFVYNSDAIALDGEWKLYNIVLEAVARLEEVKKSIETKMALRQSNLNPERPDTGFFRTLDSSIKRNTAVIKKLKQINEEQREALMDELRGVNLSKFVSEAVTSICDAKLRSSDIQAAVQICSLLHQRYKDIAPTLIQGLLKTFSPGKPGDESDADRNLKAMKKRSSLKLLL
;
A
#
# COMPACT_ATOMS: atom_id res chain seq x y z
N MET A 1 36.45 21.99 -30.67
CA MET A 1 36.35 22.77 -29.41
C MET A 1 36.93 21.89 -28.31
N ARG A 2 38.25 21.98 -28.10
CA ARG A 2 38.95 22.80 -27.08
C ARG A 2 39.00 22.09 -25.73
N CYS A 3 40.00 21.22 -25.57
CA CYS A 3 40.62 20.83 -24.28
C CYS A 3 42.12 20.51 -24.52
N GLU A 4 42.81 21.42 -25.19
CA GLU A 4 44.27 21.52 -25.10
C GLU A 4 44.55 22.82 -24.35
N ASN A 5 45.50 22.82 -23.41
CA ASN A 5 46.06 23.97 -22.64
C ASN A 5 45.80 24.04 -21.13
N TYR A 6 45.97 22.94 -20.37
CA TYR A 6 46.23 23.06 -18.92
C TYR A 6 47.42 22.22 -18.39
N ALA A 7 48.26 21.66 -19.27
CA ALA A 7 49.45 20.90 -18.86
C ALA A 7 50.75 21.76 -18.74
N ALA A 8 50.71 23.04 -19.11
CA ALA A 8 51.94 23.82 -19.32
C ALA A 8 52.42 24.68 -18.14
N SER A 9 51.70 24.74 -17.01
CA SER A 9 52.01 25.67 -15.91
C SER A 9 52.29 24.99 -14.57
N TRP A 10 53.16 23.98 -14.54
CA TRP A 10 53.73 23.46 -13.28
C TRP A 10 55.26 23.31 -13.32
N ARG A 11 55.94 23.92 -14.31
CA ARG A 11 57.40 24.09 -14.33
C ARG A 11 57.84 25.33 -13.54
N VAL A 12 57.40 25.47 -12.30
CA VAL A 12 57.96 26.45 -11.36
C VAL A 12 58.72 25.69 -10.29
N THR A 13 60.03 25.56 -10.55
CA THR A 13 61.14 25.68 -9.62
C THR A 13 60.87 25.26 -8.15
N ILE A 14 61.11 23.99 -7.82
CA ILE A 14 61.49 23.60 -6.45
C ILE A 14 62.72 22.70 -6.57
N ASN A 15 63.89 23.33 -6.57
CA ASN A 15 65.19 22.68 -6.47
C ASN A 15 65.88 23.20 -5.21
N TRP A 16 65.45 22.70 -4.05
CA TRP A 16 66.20 22.82 -2.80
C TRP A 16 66.03 21.50 -2.06
N LEU A 17 67.16 20.83 -1.79
CA LEU A 17 67.32 19.60 -1.00
C LEU A 17 66.96 18.27 -1.69
N GLY A 18 67.69 17.90 -2.74
CA GLY A 18 68.38 16.60 -2.88
C GLY A 18 67.66 15.26 -2.61
N PHE A 19 66.33 15.18 -2.58
CA PHE A 19 65.56 13.94 -2.47
C PHE A 19 64.53 13.86 -3.61
N PRO A 20 64.29 12.69 -4.23
CA PRO A 20 63.26 12.54 -5.25
C PRO A 20 61.86 12.55 -4.62
N VAL A 21 61.34 13.75 -4.35
CA VAL A 21 59.94 13.98 -3.91
C VAL A 21 58.94 13.66 -5.04
N SER A 22 59.42 13.41 -6.26
CA SER A 22 58.60 13.07 -7.42
C SER A 22 57.84 11.74 -7.26
N LEU A 23 58.33 10.74 -6.51
CA LEU A 23 57.58 9.48 -6.38
C LEU A 23 56.40 9.58 -5.39
N LEU A 24 56.49 10.44 -4.37
CA LEU A 24 55.43 10.61 -3.36
C LEU A 24 54.24 11.40 -3.90
N ILE A 25 54.49 12.46 -4.67
CA ILE A 25 53.42 13.31 -5.24
C ILE A 25 52.64 12.57 -6.34
N TRP A 26 53.30 11.71 -7.13
CA TRP A 26 52.62 10.91 -8.15
C TRP A 26 51.70 9.86 -7.51
N GLY A 27 52.13 9.20 -6.43
CA GLY A 27 51.27 8.28 -5.68
C GLY A 27 50.10 8.97 -4.98
N GLU A 28 50.29 10.18 -4.44
CA GLU A 28 49.21 10.97 -3.84
C GLU A 28 48.24 11.55 -4.88
N MET A 29 48.71 11.99 -6.05
CA MET A 29 47.85 12.45 -7.15
C MET A 29 47.02 11.32 -7.74
N ASP A 30 47.59 10.14 -7.98
CA ASP A 30 46.84 8.98 -8.47
C ASP A 30 45.81 8.49 -7.43
N TYR A 31 46.17 8.51 -6.13
CA TYR A 31 45.24 8.20 -5.05
C TYR A 31 44.11 9.23 -4.94
N PHE A 32 44.41 10.52 -5.12
CA PHE A 32 43.40 11.58 -5.06
C PHE A 32 42.44 11.54 -6.26
N VAL A 33 42.94 11.28 -7.47
CA VAL A 33 42.11 11.11 -8.67
C VAL A 33 41.23 9.85 -8.56
N TYR A 34 41.81 8.70 -8.17
CA TYR A 34 41.05 7.47 -7.96
C TYR A 34 39.99 7.60 -6.85
N ASN A 35 40.31 8.26 -5.73
CA ASN A 35 39.37 8.50 -4.65
C ASN A 35 38.29 9.50 -5.05
N SER A 36 38.63 10.54 -5.83
CA SER A 36 37.65 11.48 -6.41
C SER A 36 36.68 10.78 -7.38
N ASP A 37 37.19 9.92 -8.26
CA ASP A 37 36.38 9.14 -9.20
C ASP A 37 35.53 8.10 -8.47
N ALA A 38 36.04 7.45 -7.42
CA ALA A 38 35.29 6.54 -6.57
C ALA A 38 34.17 7.26 -5.78
N ILE A 39 34.43 8.47 -5.27
CA ILE A 39 33.43 9.31 -4.60
C ILE A 39 32.37 9.80 -5.60
N ALA A 40 32.77 10.16 -6.82
CA ALA A 40 31.87 10.55 -7.90
C ALA A 40 30.96 9.38 -8.32
N LEU A 41 31.52 8.19 -8.51
CA LEU A 41 30.76 6.97 -8.83
C LEU A 41 29.81 6.58 -7.69
N ASP A 42 30.23 6.67 -6.42
CA ASP A 42 29.35 6.45 -5.26
C ASP A 42 28.19 7.46 -5.23
N GLY A 43 28.46 8.73 -5.55
CA GLY A 43 27.44 9.77 -5.71
C GLY A 43 26.44 9.48 -6.83
N GLU A 44 26.93 9.05 -7.99
CA GLU A 44 26.10 8.66 -9.14
C GLU A 44 25.25 7.41 -8.84
N TRP A 45 25.81 6.40 -8.17
CA TRP A 45 25.08 5.21 -7.74
C TRP A 45 24.01 5.52 -6.70
N LYS A 46 24.30 6.42 -5.75
CA LYS A 46 23.30 6.91 -4.79
C LYS A 46 22.18 7.66 -5.51
N LEU A 47 22.51 8.54 -6.44
CA LEU A 47 21.51 9.26 -7.24
C LEU A 47 20.66 8.31 -8.08
N TYR A 48 21.28 7.30 -8.72
CA TYR A 48 20.58 6.27 -9.47
C TYR A 48 19.60 5.47 -8.61
N ASN A 49 20.03 5.02 -7.42
CA ASN A 49 19.15 4.29 -6.50
C ASN A 49 17.97 5.15 -6.02
N ILE A 50 18.21 6.43 -5.69
CA ILE A 50 17.14 7.37 -5.32
C ILE A 50 16.12 7.53 -6.45
N VAL A 51 16.61 7.70 -7.69
CA VAL A 51 15.75 7.82 -8.87
C VAL A 51 14.97 6.52 -9.11
N LEU A 52 15.62 5.37 -8.99
CA LEU A 52 15.00 4.06 -9.15
C LEU A 52 13.89 3.82 -8.11
N GLU A 53 14.14 4.13 -6.84
CA GLU A 53 13.13 4.05 -5.77
C GLU A 53 11.97 5.03 -6.03
N ALA A 54 12.26 6.25 -6.48
CA ALA A 54 11.22 7.23 -6.78
C ALA A 54 10.33 6.77 -7.95
N VAL A 55 10.92 6.21 -9.00
CA VAL A 55 10.19 5.63 -10.13
C VAL A 55 9.32 4.45 -9.68
N ALA A 56 9.86 3.54 -8.87
CA ALA A 56 9.10 2.41 -8.33
C ALA A 56 7.89 2.87 -7.50
N ARG A 57 8.07 3.88 -6.64
CA ARG A 57 6.97 4.47 -5.85
C ARG A 57 5.91 5.14 -6.74
N LEU A 58 6.33 5.86 -7.78
CA LEU A 58 5.39 6.50 -8.72
C LEU A 58 4.54 5.45 -9.43
N GLU A 59 5.15 4.34 -9.85
CA GLU A 59 4.44 3.26 -10.54
C GLU A 59 3.45 2.55 -9.61
N GLU A 60 3.82 2.31 -8.36
CA GLU A 60 2.93 1.77 -7.33
C GLU A 60 1.71 2.68 -7.08
N VAL A 61 1.95 4.00 -7.00
CA VAL A 61 0.88 5.00 -6.83
C VAL A 61 -0.04 5.02 -8.04
N LYS A 62 0.50 5.00 -9.26
CA LYS A 62 -0.30 4.94 -10.50
C LYS A 62 -1.19 3.70 -10.52
N LYS A 63 -0.62 2.51 -10.27
CA LYS A 63 -1.36 1.25 -10.21
C LYS A 63 -2.48 1.29 -9.16
N SER A 64 -2.21 1.89 -8.00
CA SER A 64 -3.22 2.09 -6.95
C SER A 64 -4.37 3.00 -7.43
N ILE A 65 -4.06 4.10 -8.12
CA ILE A 65 -5.05 5.03 -8.67
C ILE A 65 -5.90 4.32 -9.73
N GLU A 66 -5.30 3.61 -10.68
CA GLU A 66 -6.00 2.87 -11.72
C GLU A 66 -6.97 1.83 -11.13
N THR A 67 -6.51 1.08 -10.12
CA THR A 67 -7.35 0.10 -9.43
C THR A 67 -8.54 0.77 -8.76
N LYS A 68 -8.33 1.91 -8.08
CA LYS A 68 -9.43 2.68 -7.46
C LYS A 68 -10.40 3.24 -8.50
N MET A 69 -9.90 3.72 -9.64
CA MET A 69 -10.74 4.23 -10.72
C MET A 69 -11.58 3.12 -11.35
N ALA A 70 -11.01 1.94 -11.60
CA ALA A 70 -11.73 0.78 -12.10
C ALA A 70 -12.84 0.34 -11.14
N LEU A 71 -12.53 0.22 -9.84
CA LEU A 71 -13.54 -0.12 -8.82
C LEU A 71 -14.65 0.94 -8.74
N ARG A 72 -14.30 2.23 -8.82
CA ARG A 72 -15.28 3.32 -8.84
C ARG A 72 -16.22 3.18 -10.04
N GLN A 73 -15.69 2.89 -11.22
CA GLN A 73 -16.49 2.70 -12.43
C GLN A 73 -17.45 1.51 -12.28
N SER A 74 -16.96 0.36 -11.82
CA SER A 74 -17.80 -0.82 -11.58
C SER A 74 -18.86 -0.61 -10.50
N ASN A 75 -18.59 0.23 -9.50
CA ASN A 75 -19.54 0.52 -8.43
C ASN A 75 -20.57 1.60 -8.80
N LEU A 76 -20.27 2.48 -9.76
CA LEU A 76 -21.22 3.51 -10.21
C LEU A 76 -22.39 2.91 -11.01
N ASN A 77 -22.15 1.85 -11.77
CA ASN A 77 -23.18 1.14 -12.51
C ASN A 77 -23.00 -0.38 -12.38
N PRO A 78 -23.38 -0.96 -11.23
CA PRO A 78 -23.17 -2.39 -11.00
C PRO A 78 -24.11 -3.22 -11.88
N GLU A 79 -23.53 -4.06 -12.75
CA GLU A 79 -24.27 -5.11 -13.47
C GLU A 79 -24.64 -6.22 -12.49
N ARG A 80 -25.79 -6.05 -11.84
CA ARG A 80 -26.26 -6.99 -10.82
C ARG A 80 -26.69 -8.30 -11.47
N PRO A 81 -26.22 -9.45 -10.99
CA PRO A 81 -26.65 -10.74 -11.50
C PRO A 81 -28.15 -10.97 -11.31
N ASP A 82 -28.73 -11.76 -12.19
CA ASP A 82 -30.14 -12.11 -12.16
C ASP A 82 -30.45 -13.16 -11.08
N THR A 83 -31.74 -13.44 -10.87
CA THR A 83 -32.16 -14.47 -9.91
C THR A 83 -31.73 -15.88 -10.33
N GLY A 84 -31.48 -16.14 -11.63
CA GLY A 84 -30.94 -17.39 -12.13
C GLY A 84 -29.51 -17.63 -11.65
N PHE A 85 -28.65 -16.62 -11.71
CA PHE A 85 -27.28 -16.69 -11.19
C PHE A 85 -27.23 -17.09 -9.71
N PHE A 86 -28.08 -16.52 -8.86
CA PHE A 86 -28.08 -16.84 -7.43
C PHE A 86 -28.46 -18.29 -7.10
N ARG A 87 -29.12 -19.00 -8.03
CA ARG A 87 -29.47 -20.43 -7.87
C ARG A 87 -28.30 -21.36 -8.11
N THR A 88 -27.27 -20.93 -8.85
CA THR A 88 -26.07 -21.74 -9.11
C THR A 88 -25.06 -21.68 -7.96
N LEU A 89 -25.23 -20.74 -7.04
CA LEU A 89 -24.34 -20.49 -5.91
C LEU A 89 -24.72 -21.31 -4.67
N ASP A 90 -23.71 -21.59 -3.84
CA ASP A 90 -23.88 -22.35 -2.62
C ASP A 90 -24.64 -21.53 -1.55
N SER A 91 -25.85 -21.97 -1.22
CA SER A 91 -26.74 -21.36 -0.22
C SER A 91 -26.70 -22.09 1.13
N SER A 92 -25.78 -23.05 1.31
CA SER A 92 -25.66 -23.81 2.56
C SER A 92 -25.24 -22.90 3.71
N ILE A 93 -25.91 -23.05 4.86
CA ILE A 93 -25.62 -22.26 6.07
C ILE A 93 -24.15 -22.46 6.46
N LYS A 94 -23.66 -23.71 6.42
CA LYS A 94 -22.28 -24.05 6.78
C LYS A 94 -21.24 -23.23 5.99
N ARG A 95 -21.39 -23.13 4.67
CA ARG A 95 -20.44 -22.39 3.83
C ARG A 95 -20.57 -20.88 4.02
N ASN A 96 -21.81 -20.37 4.09
CA ASN A 96 -22.05 -18.95 4.31
C ASN A 96 -21.51 -18.47 5.67
N THR A 97 -21.78 -19.19 6.76
CA THR A 97 -21.24 -18.85 8.09
C THR A 97 -19.71 -18.92 8.12
N ALA A 98 -19.08 -19.85 7.40
CA ALA A 98 -17.62 -19.91 7.29
C ALA A 98 -17.04 -18.66 6.61
N VAL A 99 -17.64 -18.23 5.49
CA VAL A 99 -17.23 -17.00 4.79
C VAL A 99 -17.46 -15.76 5.66
N ILE A 100 -18.60 -15.67 6.35
CA ILE A 100 -18.91 -14.55 7.26
C ILE A 100 -17.88 -14.46 8.39
N LYS A 101 -17.43 -15.60 8.95
CA LYS A 101 -16.36 -15.60 9.95
C LYS A 101 -15.04 -15.05 9.39
N LYS A 102 -14.70 -15.38 8.14
CA LYS A 102 -13.50 -14.85 7.47
C LYS A 102 -13.59 -13.34 7.21
N LEU A 103 -14.79 -12.81 6.93
CA LEU A 103 -15.01 -11.36 6.80
C LEU A 103 -14.67 -10.57 8.07
N LYS A 104 -14.68 -11.20 9.25
CA LYS A 104 -14.26 -10.56 10.51
C LYS A 104 -12.72 -10.44 10.64
N GLN A 105 -11.97 -11.17 9.83
CA GLN A 105 -10.51 -11.26 9.86
C GLN A 105 -9.91 -11.04 8.45
N ILE A 106 -10.35 -9.98 7.77
CA ILE A 106 -9.83 -9.62 6.46
C ILE A 106 -8.34 -9.26 6.57
N ASN A 107 -7.53 -9.84 5.69
CA ASN A 107 -6.09 -9.61 5.53
C ASN A 107 -5.79 -9.51 4.03
N GLU A 108 -4.80 -8.70 3.66
CA GLU A 108 -4.31 -8.57 2.28
C GLU A 108 -3.81 -9.90 1.70
N GLU A 109 -3.09 -10.71 2.49
CA GLU A 109 -2.54 -12.00 2.05
C GLU A 109 -3.63 -13.02 1.65
N GLN A 110 -4.81 -12.93 2.29
CA GLN A 110 -5.93 -13.84 2.07
C GLN A 110 -7.02 -13.24 1.18
N ARG A 111 -6.79 -12.04 0.62
CA ARG A 111 -7.76 -11.30 -0.19
C ARG A 111 -8.31 -12.13 -1.35
N GLU A 112 -7.41 -12.66 -2.18
CA GLU A 112 -7.76 -13.45 -3.39
C GLU A 112 -8.62 -14.67 -3.02
N ALA A 113 -8.17 -15.46 -2.04
CA ALA A 113 -8.88 -16.66 -1.58
C ALA A 113 -10.28 -16.33 -1.04
N LEU A 114 -10.42 -15.26 -0.25
CA LEU A 114 -11.70 -14.83 0.28
C LEU A 114 -12.63 -14.29 -0.84
N MET A 115 -12.09 -13.59 -1.83
CA MET A 115 -12.87 -13.13 -2.99
C MET A 115 -13.42 -14.30 -3.81
N ASP A 116 -12.63 -15.34 -4.03
CA ASP A 116 -13.10 -16.52 -4.75
C ASP A 116 -14.16 -17.31 -3.97
N GLU A 117 -14.02 -17.42 -2.65
CA GLU A 117 -15.07 -17.98 -1.81
C GLU A 117 -16.36 -17.16 -1.88
N LEU A 118 -16.26 -15.83 -1.81
CA LEU A 118 -17.40 -14.91 -1.94
C LEU A 118 -18.10 -15.04 -3.30
N ARG A 119 -17.34 -15.34 -4.37
CA ARG A 119 -17.91 -15.54 -5.70
C ARG A 119 -18.79 -16.78 -5.77
N GLY A 120 -18.47 -17.83 -5.01
CA GLY A 120 -19.18 -19.11 -5.02
C GLY A 120 -20.36 -19.25 -4.05
N VAL A 121 -20.60 -18.27 -3.17
CA VAL A 121 -21.67 -18.34 -2.15
C VAL A 121 -22.80 -17.35 -2.41
N ASN A 122 -24.01 -17.76 -2.01
CA ASN A 122 -25.19 -16.91 -2.00
C ASN A 122 -25.45 -16.32 -0.60
N LEU A 123 -25.04 -15.07 -0.40
CA LEU A 123 -25.20 -14.33 0.84
C LEU A 123 -26.53 -13.55 0.90
N SER A 124 -27.49 -13.74 -0.02
CA SER A 124 -28.73 -12.95 -0.06
C SER A 124 -29.49 -12.95 1.27
N LYS A 125 -29.46 -14.07 2.01
CA LYS A 125 -30.08 -14.21 3.33
C LYS A 125 -29.19 -13.76 4.50
N PHE A 126 -27.90 -13.53 4.25
CA PHE A 126 -26.88 -13.26 5.26
C PHE A 126 -26.19 -11.89 5.07
N VAL A 127 -26.72 -11.02 4.21
CA VAL A 127 -26.19 -9.68 3.91
C VAL A 127 -25.91 -8.90 5.20
N SER A 128 -26.88 -8.85 6.12
CA SER A 128 -26.76 -8.12 7.39
C SER A 128 -25.64 -8.65 8.30
N GLU A 129 -25.47 -9.98 8.35
CA GLU A 129 -24.42 -10.63 9.13
C GLU A 129 -23.04 -10.39 8.52
N ALA A 130 -22.94 -10.43 7.19
CA ALA A 130 -21.72 -10.11 6.48
C ALA A 130 -21.29 -8.65 6.73
N VAL A 131 -22.22 -7.71 6.65
CA VAL A 131 -21.96 -6.28 6.93
C VAL A 131 -21.54 -6.06 8.38
N THR A 132 -22.22 -6.72 9.33
CA THR A 132 -21.85 -6.64 10.75
C THR A 132 -20.42 -7.16 10.96
N SER A 133 -20.08 -8.27 10.31
CA SER A 133 -18.73 -8.86 10.39
C SER A 133 -17.65 -7.96 9.81
N ILE A 134 -17.94 -7.25 8.71
CA ILE A 134 -17.04 -6.25 8.13
C ILE A 134 -16.88 -5.05 9.06
N CYS A 135 -17.98 -4.52 9.63
CA CYS A 135 -17.94 -3.41 10.57
C CYS A 135 -17.17 -3.75 11.86
N ASP A 136 -17.18 -5.02 12.27
CA ASP A 136 -16.46 -5.51 13.45
C ASP A 136 -15.06 -6.04 13.14
N ALA A 137 -14.64 -6.04 11.87
CA ALA A 137 -13.32 -6.48 11.48
C ALA A 137 -12.24 -5.56 12.07
N LYS A 138 -11.19 -6.18 12.61
CA LYS A 138 -10.01 -5.46 13.13
C LYS A 138 -9.01 -5.25 12.00
N LEU A 139 -9.24 -4.23 11.18
CA LEU A 139 -8.41 -3.94 10.01
C LEU A 139 -7.18 -3.12 10.37
N ARG A 140 -5.98 -3.57 9.95
CA ARG A 140 -4.76 -2.76 9.96
C ARG A 140 -4.76 -1.85 8.74
N SER A 141 -3.83 -0.89 8.70
CA SER A 141 -3.72 0.00 7.53
C SER A 141 -3.33 -0.73 6.25
N SER A 142 -2.61 -1.85 6.35
CA SER A 142 -2.27 -2.74 5.23
C SER A 142 -3.51 -3.40 4.61
N ASP A 143 -4.54 -3.69 5.42
CA ASP A 143 -5.66 -4.54 5.03
C ASP A 143 -6.82 -3.74 4.41
N ILE A 144 -6.69 -2.41 4.39
CA ILE A 144 -7.74 -1.51 3.89
C ILE A 144 -8.03 -1.78 2.42
N GLN A 145 -6.99 -2.02 1.59
CA GLN A 145 -7.19 -2.29 0.16
C GLN A 145 -7.98 -3.58 -0.05
N ALA A 146 -7.65 -4.67 0.64
CA ALA A 146 -8.46 -5.88 0.63
C ALA A 146 -9.91 -5.66 1.07
N ALA A 147 -10.13 -4.94 2.17
CA ALA A 147 -11.47 -4.65 2.65
C ALA A 147 -12.29 -3.84 1.63
N VAL A 148 -11.69 -2.85 0.96
CA VAL A 148 -12.34 -2.07 -0.10
C VAL A 148 -12.75 -2.96 -1.27
N GLN A 149 -11.87 -3.86 -1.74
CA GLN A 149 -12.19 -4.77 -2.84
C GLN A 149 -13.32 -5.74 -2.48
N ILE A 150 -13.32 -6.28 -1.26
CA ILE A 150 -14.38 -7.15 -0.77
C ILE A 150 -15.72 -6.39 -0.69
N CYS A 151 -15.71 -5.17 -0.15
CA CYS A 151 -16.91 -4.33 -0.07
C CYS A 151 -17.43 -3.99 -1.47
N SER A 152 -16.53 -3.70 -2.41
CA SER A 152 -16.87 -3.44 -3.82
C SER A 152 -17.54 -4.65 -4.47
N LEU A 153 -16.98 -5.85 -4.31
CA LEU A 153 -17.56 -7.09 -4.84
C LEU A 153 -18.97 -7.33 -4.28
N LEU A 154 -19.15 -7.15 -2.96
CA LEU A 154 -20.43 -7.32 -2.30
C LEU A 154 -21.45 -6.27 -2.74
N HIS A 155 -21.03 -5.02 -2.92
CA HIS A 155 -21.88 -3.93 -3.40
C HIS A 155 -22.41 -4.18 -4.82
N GLN A 156 -21.56 -4.69 -5.71
CA GLN A 156 -21.94 -5.03 -7.08
C GLN A 156 -22.94 -6.19 -7.12
N ARG A 157 -22.91 -7.09 -6.12
CA ARG A 157 -23.78 -8.27 -6.07
C ARG A 157 -25.09 -8.03 -5.32
N TYR A 158 -25.07 -7.27 -4.24
CA TYR A 158 -26.21 -7.09 -3.35
C TYR A 158 -26.51 -5.61 -3.14
N LYS A 159 -27.73 -5.19 -3.51
CA LYS A 159 -28.18 -3.79 -3.42
C LYS A 159 -28.19 -3.25 -1.98
N ASP A 160 -28.43 -4.10 -1.00
CA ASP A 160 -28.65 -3.70 0.40
C ASP A 160 -27.34 -3.52 1.18
N ILE A 161 -26.18 -3.90 0.61
CA ILE A 161 -24.87 -3.80 1.28
C ILE A 161 -24.48 -2.36 1.54
N ALA A 162 -24.56 -1.48 0.53
CA ALA A 162 -24.11 -0.09 0.68
C ALA A 162 -24.82 0.68 1.81
N PRO A 163 -26.17 0.75 1.86
CA PRO A 163 -26.84 1.51 2.90
C PRO A 163 -26.59 0.93 4.30
N THR A 164 -26.55 -0.40 4.43
CA THR A 164 -26.32 -1.06 5.72
C THR A 164 -24.87 -0.90 6.19
N LEU A 165 -23.89 -0.96 5.29
CA LEU A 165 -22.48 -0.76 5.59
C LEU A 165 -22.20 0.67 6.03
N ILE A 166 -22.73 1.67 5.32
CA ILE A 166 -22.58 3.08 5.70
C ILE A 166 -23.16 3.32 7.10
N GLN A 167 -24.37 2.82 7.37
CA GLN A 167 -24.99 2.92 8.69
C GLN A 167 -24.16 2.24 9.78
N GLY A 168 -23.62 1.05 9.52
CA GLY A 168 -22.78 0.31 10.45
C GLY A 168 -21.47 1.04 10.78
N LEU A 169 -20.79 1.57 9.76
CA LEU A 169 -19.55 2.32 9.92
C LEU A 169 -19.78 3.65 10.65
N LEU A 170 -20.86 4.38 10.34
CA LEU A 170 -21.20 5.63 11.02
C LEU A 170 -21.49 5.45 12.53
N LYS A 171 -22.07 4.32 12.93
CA LYS A 171 -22.29 4.00 14.36
C LYS A 171 -20.99 3.97 15.17
N THR A 172 -19.86 3.65 14.56
CA THR A 172 -18.53 3.66 15.21
C THR A 172 -18.12 5.05 15.70
N PHE A 173 -18.68 6.11 15.11
CA PHE A 173 -18.41 7.50 15.49
C PHE A 173 -19.37 8.06 16.54
N SER A 174 -20.40 7.30 16.94
CA SER A 174 -21.31 7.71 18.00
C SER A 174 -20.57 7.91 19.35
N PRO A 175 -20.93 8.93 20.15
CA PRO A 175 -20.35 9.12 21.47
C PRO A 175 -20.71 7.93 22.38
N GLY A 176 -19.71 7.24 22.91
CA GLY A 176 -19.90 6.13 23.86
C GLY A 176 -20.40 6.61 25.22
N LYS A 177 -20.96 5.70 26.02
CA LYS A 177 -21.29 5.99 27.42
C LYS A 177 -20.00 6.41 28.18
N PRO A 178 -20.03 7.49 28.97
CA PRO A 178 -18.92 7.84 29.83
C PRO A 178 -18.85 6.82 30.98
N GLY A 179 -17.82 5.99 31.02
CA GLY A 179 -17.60 5.07 32.14
C GLY A 179 -16.41 4.14 31.94
N ASP A 180 -15.41 4.29 32.80
CA ASP A 180 -14.31 3.37 33.15
C ASP A 180 -13.76 2.47 32.01
N GLU A 181 -13.29 3.10 30.93
CA GLU A 181 -12.66 2.38 29.82
C GLU A 181 -11.15 2.39 29.96
N SER A 182 -10.54 1.19 29.93
CA SER A 182 -9.09 1.03 29.99
C SER A 182 -8.39 1.70 28.81
N ASP A 183 -7.10 2.04 28.96
CA ASP A 183 -6.32 2.63 27.86
C ASP A 183 -6.22 1.70 26.64
N ALA A 184 -6.25 0.38 26.86
CA ALA A 184 -6.32 -0.61 25.78
C ALA A 184 -7.64 -0.48 24.99
N ASP A 185 -8.77 -0.30 25.67
CA ASP A 185 -10.08 -0.11 25.04
C ASP A 185 -10.13 1.20 24.24
N ARG A 186 -9.53 2.27 24.78
CA ARG A 186 -9.41 3.56 24.08
C ARG A 186 -8.58 3.43 22.80
N ASN A 187 -7.44 2.75 22.86
CA ASN A 187 -6.59 2.54 21.69
C ASN A 187 -7.28 1.67 20.62
N LEU A 188 -7.94 0.58 21.03
CA LEU A 188 -8.73 -0.26 20.13
C LEU A 188 -9.85 0.53 19.44
N LYS A 189 -10.56 1.39 20.18
CA LYS A 189 -11.58 2.28 19.61
C LYS A 189 -10.99 3.30 18.64
N ALA A 190 -9.84 3.89 18.97
CA ALA A 190 -9.15 4.82 18.09
C ALA A 190 -8.74 4.14 16.77
N MET A 191 -8.17 2.93 16.84
CA MET A 191 -7.85 2.14 15.65
C MET A 191 -9.10 1.79 14.84
N LYS A 192 -10.19 1.35 15.48
CA LYS A 192 -11.46 1.04 14.80
C LYS A 192 -12.04 2.28 14.09
N LYS A 193 -12.02 3.45 14.75
CA LYS A 193 -12.46 4.72 14.16
C LYS A 193 -11.61 5.12 12.95
N ARG A 194 -10.28 4.96 13.04
CA ARG A 194 -9.37 5.26 11.91
C ARG A 194 -9.64 4.36 10.70
N SER A 195 -9.75 3.05 10.91
CA SER A 195 -10.02 2.12 9.81
C SER A 195 -11.42 2.34 9.22
N SER A 196 -12.43 2.59 10.07
CA SER A 196 -13.79 2.92 9.60
C SER A 196 -13.83 4.21 8.77
N LEU A 197 -13.08 5.24 9.17
CA LEU A 197 -12.95 6.48 8.41
C LEU A 197 -12.31 6.22 7.04
N LYS A 198 -11.24 5.41 7.00
CA LYS A 198 -10.56 5.04 5.75
C LYS A 198 -11.44 4.23 4.79
N LEU A 199 -12.46 3.52 5.29
CA LEU A 199 -13.42 2.80 4.46
C LEU A 199 -14.56 3.70 3.96
N LEU A 200 -14.83 4.82 4.63
CA LEU A 200 -15.86 5.79 4.24
C LEU A 200 -15.35 6.82 3.22
N LEU A 201 -14.03 7.05 3.17
CA LEU A 201 -13.35 8.02 2.29
C LEU A 201 -12.79 7.34 1.03
#